data_AF-X0XX72-F1
#
_entry.id   AF-X0XX72-F1
#
_cell.length_a   1.000
_cell.length_b   1.000
_cell.length_c   1.000
_cell.angle_alpha   90.00
_cell.angle_beta   90.00
_cell.angle_gamma   90.00
#
_symmetry.space_group_name_H-M   'P 1'
#
loop_
_entity.id
_entity.type
_entity.pdbx_description
1 polymer ?
#
loop_
_entity_poly.entity_id
_entity_poly.type
_entity_poly.pdbx_seq_one_letter_code
_entity_poly.pdbx_strand_id
1 'polypeptide(L)'
;MKPKSSKQKPVVIKGFVTWDTNRYDLFSDNLNTGLIISVKGIPYFKLDMEEYGITSIRTARPGEKKTCLILECDWIQDKLNIARSGLNDSPKTVELKNIVTEIFQRIETSQEFLTFRSLPEKTKIEDQSEVLAHEKLQIESKDQNWVVFETGDSSSPPVILIREPKYEHEVDALIWKLEAMNVLPFETFKSLAYIGGGKGPDLLASFLEEKGSEPQRATVIEIELNFYNYKSHGHKPAQYP
;
A
#
# COMPACT_ATOMS: atom_id res chain seq x y z
N MET A 1 -14.34 32.66 21.56
CA MET A 1 -14.98 33.96 21.19
C MET A 1 -16.35 33.67 20.58
N LYS A 2 -17.44 34.17 21.18
CA LYS A 2 -18.77 34.11 20.54
C LYS A 2 -18.97 35.37 19.68
N PRO A 3 -19.33 35.25 18.39
CA PRO A 3 -19.64 36.41 17.56
C PRO A 3 -21.00 37.02 17.95
N LYS A 4 -21.08 38.35 17.93
CA LYS A 4 -22.32 39.12 18.08
C LYS A 4 -23.10 39.13 16.75
N SER A 5 -24.31 38.57 16.79
CA SER A 5 -25.46 38.69 15.86
C SER A 5 -25.28 39.43 14.51
N SER A 6 -24.92 38.68 13.48
CA SER A 6 -25.72 38.57 12.25
C SER A 6 -26.36 37.16 12.28
N LYS A 7 -27.45 36.86 11.55
CA LYS A 7 -28.08 35.52 11.54
C LYS A 7 -27.03 34.45 11.15
N GLN A 8 -26.33 33.90 12.13
CA GLN A 8 -25.37 32.81 11.92
C GLN A 8 -26.19 31.64 11.41
N LYS A 9 -25.99 31.31 10.14
CA LYS A 9 -26.50 30.07 9.54
C LYS A 9 -25.75 28.95 10.27
N PRO A 10 -26.39 28.19 11.18
CA PRO A 10 -25.66 27.28 12.05
C PRO A 10 -25.35 26.01 11.28
N VAL A 11 -24.31 26.07 10.46
CA VAL A 11 -23.70 24.88 9.85
C VAL A 11 -22.68 24.36 10.87
N VAL A 12 -22.91 23.16 11.38
CA VAL A 12 -22.02 22.51 12.34
C VAL A 12 -21.61 21.16 11.79
N ILE A 13 -20.31 20.89 11.77
CA ILE A 13 -19.77 19.56 11.50
C ILE A 13 -19.45 18.90 12.84
N LYS A 14 -20.01 17.71 13.06
CA LYS A 14 -19.68 16.83 14.19
C LYS A 14 -19.13 15.51 13.66
N GLY A 15 -18.54 14.73 14.55
CA GLY A 15 -18.09 13.37 14.24
C GLY A 15 -16.58 13.22 14.29
N PHE A 16 -16.06 12.21 13.60
CA PHE A 16 -14.67 11.80 13.71
C PHE A 16 -14.17 11.04 12.48
N VAL A 17 -12.85 10.92 12.40
CA VAL A 17 -12.10 10.09 11.47
C VAL A 17 -11.27 9.11 12.31
N THR A 18 -11.21 7.84 11.92
CA THR A 18 -10.51 6.79 12.71
C THR A 18 -9.66 5.88 11.83
N TRP A 19 -8.64 5.27 12.42
CA TRP A 19 -7.88 4.18 11.80
C TRP A 19 -8.49 2.81 12.07
N ASP A 20 -9.23 2.69 13.17
CA ASP A 20 -9.86 1.49 13.68
C ASP A 20 -11.38 1.63 13.53
N THR A 21 -11.96 0.93 12.55
CA THR A 21 -13.41 0.95 12.32
C THR A 21 -14.18 0.13 13.33
N ASN A 22 -13.58 -0.97 13.80
CA ASN A 22 -14.23 -1.94 14.67
C ASN A 22 -14.49 -1.35 16.05
N ARG A 23 -13.55 -0.57 16.58
CA ARG A 23 -13.73 0.13 17.87
C ARG A 23 -14.92 1.09 17.89
N TYR A 24 -15.35 1.59 16.74
CA TYR A 24 -16.42 2.57 16.61
C TYR A 24 -17.63 2.04 15.84
N ASP A 25 -17.69 0.72 15.60
CA ASP A 25 -18.74 0.05 14.84
C ASP A 25 -19.05 0.72 13.48
N LEU A 26 -18.02 1.23 12.80
CA LEU A 26 -18.13 1.85 11.48
C LEU A 26 -18.21 0.78 10.40
N PHE A 27 -19.38 0.62 9.81
CA PHE A 27 -19.64 -0.32 8.73
C PHE A 27 -20.46 0.38 7.65
N SER A 28 -20.14 0.12 6.38
CA SER A 28 -20.88 0.72 5.25
C SER A 28 -22.39 0.45 5.34
N ASP A 29 -22.73 -0.74 5.81
CA ASP A 29 -24.10 -1.26 5.83
C ASP A 29 -24.94 -0.62 6.94
N ASN A 30 -24.28 -0.05 7.96
CA ASN A 30 -24.92 0.68 9.06
C ASN A 30 -25.26 2.14 8.70
N LEU A 31 -24.93 2.59 7.48
CA LEU A 31 -25.13 3.97 7.01
C LEU A 31 -24.52 5.03 7.94
N ASN A 32 -23.48 4.64 8.70
CA ASN A 32 -22.80 5.49 9.68
C ASN A 32 -21.42 5.96 9.19
N THR A 33 -21.18 5.91 7.87
CA THR A 33 -19.90 6.29 7.26
C THR A 33 -20.02 7.40 6.20
N GLY A 34 -18.97 8.21 6.09
CA GLY A 34 -18.87 9.40 5.25
C GLY A 34 -19.52 10.65 5.84
N LEU A 35 -20.07 11.52 4.99
CA LEU A 35 -20.75 12.76 5.39
C LEU A 35 -22.27 12.55 5.38
N ILE A 36 -22.94 12.76 6.51
CA ILE A 36 -24.38 12.55 6.68
C ILE A 36 -25.03 13.87 7.04
N ILE A 37 -26.12 14.23 6.35
CA ILE A 37 -26.87 15.44 6.69
C ILE A 37 -27.83 15.19 7.86
N SER A 38 -27.86 16.12 8.80
CA SER A 38 -28.76 16.12 9.94
C SER A 38 -29.53 17.44 10.01
N VAL A 39 -30.84 17.32 10.20
CA VAL A 39 -31.77 18.45 10.35
C VAL A 39 -32.60 18.20 11.60
N LYS A 40 -32.60 19.18 12.51
CA LYS A 40 -33.23 19.12 13.83
C LYS A 40 -32.73 17.95 14.68
N GLY A 41 -31.46 17.61 14.52
CA GLY A 41 -30.82 16.47 15.20
C GLY A 41 -31.16 15.09 14.62
N ILE A 42 -31.91 15.02 13.53
CA ILE A 42 -32.26 13.76 12.86
C ILE A 42 -31.35 13.57 11.65
N PRO A 43 -30.52 12.51 11.60
CA PRO A 43 -29.75 12.17 10.40
C PRO A 43 -30.66 11.62 9.30
N TYR A 44 -30.39 11.98 8.05
CA TYR A 44 -31.20 11.56 6.89
C TYR A 44 -30.43 10.65 5.94
N PHE A 45 -29.58 11.22 5.10
CA PHE A 45 -28.86 10.50 4.07
C PHE A 45 -27.45 11.02 3.94
N LYS A 46 -26.65 10.22 3.24
CA LYS A 46 -25.27 10.53 2.94
C LYS A 46 -25.17 11.57 1.83
N LEU A 47 -24.30 12.55 2.02
CA LEU A 47 -23.90 13.52 1.03
C LEU A 47 -22.62 13.05 0.35
N ASP A 48 -22.47 13.38 -0.93
CA ASP A 48 -21.25 13.10 -1.66
C ASP A 48 -20.09 13.94 -1.10
N MET A 49 -19.05 13.28 -0.59
CA MET A 49 -17.94 13.97 0.07
C MET A 49 -17.15 14.85 -0.91
N GLU A 50 -17.00 14.42 -2.16
CA GLU A 50 -16.27 15.15 -3.19
C GLU A 50 -17.03 16.40 -3.63
N GLU A 51 -18.36 16.29 -3.79
CA GLU A 51 -19.20 17.44 -4.08
C GLU A 51 -19.14 18.51 -2.97
N TYR A 52 -18.87 18.13 -1.72
CA TYR A 52 -18.75 19.05 -0.60
C TYR A 52 -17.31 19.45 -0.27
N GLY A 53 -16.39 19.23 -1.21
CA GLY A 53 -14.99 19.70 -1.13
C GLY A 53 -14.11 18.89 -0.18
N ILE A 54 -14.55 17.69 0.23
CA ILE A 54 -13.78 16.82 1.10
C ILE A 54 -12.87 15.95 0.24
N THR A 55 -11.56 16.20 0.32
CA THR A 55 -10.58 15.57 -0.56
C THR A 55 -9.76 14.52 0.18
N SER A 56 -8.95 14.95 1.15
CA SER A 56 -8.00 14.12 1.85
C SER A 56 -8.69 13.14 2.79
N ILE A 57 -9.75 13.54 3.48
CA ILE A 57 -10.49 12.62 4.37
C ILE A 57 -11.15 11.50 3.55
N ARG A 58 -11.65 11.82 2.35
CA ARG A 58 -12.30 10.85 1.45
C ARG A 58 -11.29 9.87 0.85
N THR A 59 -10.21 10.39 0.28
CA THR A 59 -9.28 9.64 -0.58
C THR A 59 -8.04 9.14 0.14
N ALA A 60 -7.53 9.88 1.12
CA ALA A 60 -6.38 9.44 1.87
C ALA A 60 -6.79 8.33 2.83
N ARG A 61 -5.85 7.43 3.13
CA ARG A 61 -5.95 6.56 4.30
C ARG A 61 -6.21 7.49 5.51
N PRO A 62 -7.32 7.37 6.27
CA PRO A 62 -8.13 6.16 6.42
C PRO A 62 -9.35 6.02 5.50
N GLY A 63 -9.82 7.10 4.88
CA GLY A 63 -10.83 7.08 3.83
C GLY A 63 -12.28 7.19 4.34
N GLU A 64 -13.20 7.32 3.39
CA GLU A 64 -14.63 7.54 3.64
C GLU A 64 -15.28 6.46 4.53
N LYS A 65 -14.92 5.18 4.35
CA LYS A 65 -15.44 4.07 5.17
C LYS A 65 -15.02 4.13 6.65
N LYS A 66 -14.00 4.94 6.97
CA LYS A 66 -13.45 5.09 8.31
C LYS A 66 -13.73 6.47 8.90
N THR A 67 -14.76 7.12 8.37
CA THR A 67 -15.14 8.49 8.69
C THR A 67 -16.62 8.49 9.04
N CYS A 68 -17.01 9.17 10.10
CA CYS A 68 -18.41 9.44 10.42
C CYS A 68 -18.55 10.93 10.70
N LEU A 69 -19.08 11.69 9.76
CA LEU A 69 -19.23 13.13 9.83
C LEU A 69 -20.69 13.50 9.71
N ILE A 70 -21.20 14.29 10.65
CA ILE A 70 -22.58 14.77 10.66
C ILE A 70 -22.57 16.26 10.36
N LEU A 71 -23.18 16.63 9.24
CA LEU A 71 -23.49 18.01 8.88
C LEU A 71 -24.85 18.40 9.46
N GLU A 72 -24.85 19.10 10.59
CA GLU A 72 -26.06 19.67 11.17
C GLU A 72 -26.37 21.02 10.54
N CYS A 73 -27.55 21.14 9.90
CA CYS A 73 -27.98 22.38 9.26
C CYS A 73 -29.51 22.46 9.16
N ASP A 74 -30.18 22.98 10.19
CA ASP A 74 -31.66 23.10 10.22
C ASP A 74 -32.24 23.99 9.12
N TRP A 75 -31.42 24.93 8.63
CA TRP A 75 -31.80 25.91 7.61
C TRP A 75 -32.08 25.29 6.23
N ILE A 76 -31.59 24.07 5.98
CA ILE A 76 -31.76 23.37 4.70
C ILE A 76 -33.00 22.46 4.68
N GLN A 77 -33.80 22.44 5.76
CA GLN A 77 -34.96 21.54 5.90
C GLN A 77 -35.91 21.62 4.69
N ASP A 78 -36.20 22.81 4.17
CA ASP A 78 -37.11 23.02 3.04
C ASP A 78 -36.54 22.57 1.69
N LYS A 79 -35.29 22.08 1.67
CA LYS A 79 -34.60 21.56 0.48
C LYS A 79 -34.30 20.08 0.56
N LEU A 80 -34.64 19.41 1.66
CA LEU A 80 -34.51 17.95 1.76
C LEU A 80 -35.42 17.26 0.73
N ASN A 81 -34.84 16.39 -0.07
CA ASN A 81 -35.55 15.47 -0.96
C ASN A 81 -35.33 14.05 -0.46
N ILE A 82 -36.14 13.66 0.53
CA ILE A 82 -36.03 12.35 1.20
C ILE A 82 -36.22 11.20 0.19
N ALA A 83 -37.14 11.36 -0.77
CA ALA A 83 -37.44 10.35 -1.79
C ALA A 83 -36.26 10.05 -2.72
N ARG A 84 -35.35 11.02 -2.91
CA ARG A 84 -34.14 10.87 -3.73
C ARG A 84 -32.87 10.81 -2.90
N SER A 85 -32.98 10.75 -1.57
CA SER A 85 -31.84 10.79 -0.65
C SER A 85 -30.85 11.92 -0.99
N GLY A 86 -31.37 13.12 -1.24
CA GLY A 86 -30.57 14.25 -1.72
C GLY A 86 -31.18 15.61 -1.36
N LEU A 87 -30.52 16.68 -1.81
CA LEU A 87 -31.02 18.04 -1.68
C LEU A 87 -31.52 18.56 -3.03
N ASN A 88 -32.63 19.29 -3.03
CA ASN A 88 -33.10 19.97 -4.23
C ASN A 88 -32.21 21.17 -4.58
N ASP A 89 -31.86 21.30 -5.85
CA ASP A 89 -31.05 22.42 -6.35
C ASP A 89 -31.68 23.77 -6.01
N SER A 90 -30.91 24.61 -5.33
CA SER A 90 -31.33 25.95 -4.96
C SER A 90 -30.13 26.82 -4.59
N PRO A 91 -30.28 28.16 -4.57
CA PRO A 91 -29.24 29.03 -4.04
C PRO A 91 -28.81 28.68 -2.61
N LYS A 92 -29.71 28.11 -1.79
CA LYS A 92 -29.40 27.66 -0.43
C LYS A 92 -28.45 26.46 -0.41
N THR A 93 -28.64 25.49 -1.30
CA THR A 93 -27.78 24.29 -1.35
C THR A 93 -26.39 24.63 -1.87
N VAL A 94 -26.30 25.55 -2.84
CA VAL A 94 -25.01 26.08 -3.31
C VAL A 94 -24.26 26.80 -2.18
N GLU A 95 -24.96 27.66 -1.43
CA GLU A 95 -24.34 28.36 -0.31
C GLU A 95 -23.89 27.40 0.80
N LEU A 96 -24.70 26.39 1.13
CA LEU A 96 -24.32 25.33 2.07
C LEU A 96 -23.04 24.63 1.62
N LYS A 97 -22.97 24.23 0.35
CA LYS A 97 -21.80 23.56 -0.23
C LYS A 97 -20.53 24.41 -0.14
N ASN A 98 -20.62 25.71 -0.36
CA ASN A 98 -19.49 26.63 -0.21
C ASN A 98 -19.01 26.70 1.24
N ILE A 99 -19.93 26.87 2.20
CA ILE A 99 -19.61 26.92 3.63
C ILE A 99 -18.95 25.62 4.09
N VAL A 100 -19.49 24.48 3.68
CA VAL A 100 -18.97 23.16 4.06
C VAL A 100 -17.59 22.93 3.45
N THR A 101 -17.39 23.31 2.18
CA THR A 101 -16.07 23.27 1.53
C THR A 101 -15.03 24.05 2.33
N GLU A 102 -15.34 25.28 2.76
CA GLU A 102 -14.41 26.10 3.57
C GLU A 102 -14.08 25.45 4.93
N ILE A 103 -15.07 24.83 5.58
CA ILE A 103 -14.86 24.13 6.85
C ILE A 103 -13.92 22.95 6.65
N PHE A 104 -14.16 22.11 5.65
CA PHE A 104 -13.31 20.94 5.40
C PHE A 104 -11.93 21.31 4.90
N GLN A 105 -11.79 22.38 4.12
CA GLN A 105 -10.48 22.90 3.76
C GLN A 105 -9.66 23.22 5.01
N ARG A 106 -10.24 23.90 6.01
CA ARG A 106 -9.56 24.21 7.28
C ARG A 106 -9.20 22.94 8.07
N ILE A 107 -10.12 21.98 8.15
CA ILE A 107 -9.88 20.70 8.84
C ILE A 107 -8.74 19.94 8.16
N GLU A 108 -8.77 19.80 6.84
CA GLU A 108 -7.79 19.02 6.08
C GLU A 108 -6.40 19.67 6.07
N THR A 109 -6.31 20.98 6.27
CA THR A 109 -5.02 21.70 6.45
C THR A 109 -4.59 21.82 7.91
N SER A 110 -5.39 21.36 8.88
CA SER A 110 -5.05 21.46 10.30
C SER A 110 -3.89 20.55 10.68
N GLN A 111 -3.06 20.98 11.61
CA GLN A 111 -1.91 20.20 12.06
C GLN A 111 -2.36 18.90 12.75
N GLU A 112 -3.49 18.94 13.45
CA GLU A 112 -4.11 17.80 14.10
C GLU A 112 -4.46 16.71 13.08
N PHE A 113 -5.12 17.08 11.98
CA PHE A 113 -5.48 16.13 10.93
C PHE A 113 -4.24 15.59 10.19
N LEU A 114 -3.28 16.46 9.85
CA LEU A 114 -2.04 16.04 9.18
C LEU A 114 -1.22 15.08 10.06
N THR A 115 -1.17 15.33 11.37
CA THR A 115 -0.50 14.45 12.33
C THR A 115 -1.21 13.11 12.43
N PHE A 116 -2.53 13.12 12.59
CA PHE A 116 -3.36 11.90 12.62
C PHE A 116 -3.17 11.05 11.35
N ARG A 117 -3.09 11.69 10.19
CA ARG A 117 -2.87 11.01 8.90
C ARG A 117 -1.52 10.27 8.83
N SER A 118 -0.50 10.79 9.50
CA SER A 118 0.86 10.19 9.49
C SER A 118 1.01 8.95 10.39
N LEU A 119 0.02 8.64 11.24
CA LEU A 119 0.14 7.58 12.26
C LEU A 119 0.50 6.20 11.71
N PRO A 120 -0.14 5.68 10.63
CA PRO A 120 0.20 4.35 10.14
C PRO A 120 1.58 4.27 9.51
N GLU A 121 2.06 5.36 8.93
CA GLU A 121 3.42 5.40 8.38
C GLU A 121 4.45 5.37 9.51
N LYS A 122 4.23 6.14 10.56
CA LYS A 122 5.07 6.10 11.77
C LYS A 122 5.07 4.73 12.43
N THR A 123 3.89 4.15 12.63
CA THR A 123 3.74 2.80 13.21
C THR A 123 4.46 1.77 12.34
N LYS A 124 4.28 1.83 11.02
CA LYS A 124 4.99 0.94 10.09
C LYS A 124 6.51 1.10 10.19
N ILE A 125 7.03 2.31 10.29
CA ILE A 125 8.47 2.55 10.43
C ILE A 125 8.99 1.99 11.76
N GLU A 126 8.25 2.18 12.85
CA GLU A 126 8.56 1.64 14.17
C GLU A 126 8.58 0.11 14.15
N ASP A 127 7.52 -0.53 13.64
CA ASP A 127 7.42 -1.99 13.51
C ASP A 127 8.54 -2.55 12.61
N GLN A 128 8.85 -1.86 11.51
CA GLN A 128 9.94 -2.25 10.61
C GLN A 128 11.32 -2.12 11.27
N SER A 129 11.49 -1.20 12.23
CA SER A 129 12.78 -0.99 12.88
C SER A 129 13.20 -2.20 13.71
N GLU A 130 12.26 -2.84 14.42
CA GLU A 130 12.52 -4.05 15.21
C GLU A 130 12.84 -5.24 14.31
N VAL A 131 12.06 -5.43 13.24
CA VAL A 131 12.30 -6.50 12.25
C VAL A 131 13.67 -6.31 11.59
N LEU A 132 14.03 -5.09 11.19
CA LEU A 132 15.32 -4.79 10.59
C LEU A 132 16.48 -5.02 11.56
N ALA A 133 16.31 -4.66 12.84
CA ALA A 133 17.34 -4.93 13.86
C ALA A 133 17.56 -6.44 14.03
N HIS A 134 16.49 -7.22 14.07
CA HIS A 134 16.58 -8.67 14.14
C HIS A 134 17.25 -9.29 12.89
N GLU A 135 16.86 -8.86 11.69
CA GLU A 135 17.49 -9.34 10.44
C GLU A 135 18.99 -9.00 10.37
N LYS A 136 19.40 -7.81 10.84
CA LYS A 136 20.82 -7.44 10.93
C LYS A 136 21.59 -8.38 11.86
N LEU A 137 21.06 -8.66 13.05
CA LEU A 137 21.68 -9.59 13.99
C LEU A 137 21.82 -11.00 13.41
N GLN A 138 20.84 -11.46 12.63
CA GLN A 138 20.95 -12.75 11.94
C GLN A 138 22.05 -12.74 10.89
N ILE A 139 22.15 -11.68 10.08
CA ILE A 139 23.20 -11.54 9.06
C ILE A 139 24.60 -11.47 9.68
N GLU A 140 24.73 -10.81 10.82
CA GLU A 140 25.99 -10.68 11.58
C GLU A 140 26.32 -11.95 12.41
N SER A 141 25.41 -12.91 12.48
CA SER A 141 25.64 -14.16 13.21
C SER A 141 26.74 -14.99 12.56
N LYS A 142 27.53 -15.68 13.39
CA LYS A 142 28.52 -16.66 12.93
C LYS A 142 27.88 -17.87 12.24
N ASP A 143 26.61 -18.13 12.54
CA ASP A 143 25.86 -19.25 11.96
C ASP A 143 25.18 -18.87 10.62
N GLN A 144 25.39 -17.65 10.11
CA GLN A 144 24.83 -17.22 8.85
C GLN A 144 25.54 -17.90 7.66
N ASN A 145 24.79 -18.70 6.91
CA ASN A 145 25.28 -19.29 5.66
C ASN A 145 25.25 -18.26 4.51
N TRP A 146 26.23 -18.34 3.62
CA TRP A 146 26.38 -17.45 2.47
C TRP A 146 26.44 -18.24 1.17
N VAL A 147 25.85 -17.70 0.11
CA VAL A 147 26.05 -18.17 -1.25
C VAL A 147 27.29 -17.49 -1.80
N VAL A 148 28.29 -18.29 -2.13
CA VAL A 148 29.61 -17.85 -2.55
C VAL A 148 29.89 -18.36 -3.96
N PHE A 149 30.40 -17.48 -4.81
CA PHE A 149 30.88 -17.82 -6.14
C PHE A 149 32.41 -17.89 -6.15
N GLU A 150 32.94 -19.09 -6.38
CA GLU A 150 34.36 -19.31 -6.56
C GLU A 150 34.77 -18.95 -7.99
N THR A 151 35.69 -18.00 -8.12
CA THR A 151 36.33 -17.72 -9.40
C THR A 151 37.29 -18.87 -9.71
N GLY A 152 37.25 -19.40 -10.93
CA GLY A 152 38.12 -20.51 -11.36
C GLY A 152 39.63 -20.22 -11.34
N ASP A 153 40.02 -19.00 -11.01
CA ASP A 153 41.38 -18.60 -10.69
C ASP A 153 41.62 -18.72 -9.17
N SER A 154 42.48 -19.66 -8.78
CA SER A 154 42.82 -19.93 -7.37
C SER A 154 43.50 -18.76 -6.65
N SER A 155 43.90 -17.71 -7.37
CA SER A 155 44.49 -16.49 -6.80
C SER A 155 43.47 -15.37 -6.57
N SER A 156 42.26 -15.51 -7.10
CA SER A 156 41.18 -14.54 -6.94
C SER A 156 40.31 -14.89 -5.73
N PRO A 157 39.98 -13.91 -4.86
CA PRO A 157 39.14 -14.18 -3.70
C PRO A 157 37.70 -14.53 -4.15
N PRO A 158 37.03 -15.44 -3.44
CA PRO A 158 35.66 -15.79 -3.75
C PRO A 158 34.73 -14.59 -3.57
N VAL A 159 33.67 -14.53 -4.38
CA VAL A 159 32.68 -13.44 -4.35
C VAL A 159 31.46 -13.88 -3.55
N ILE A 160 31.17 -13.18 -2.45
CA ILE A 160 29.93 -13.39 -1.69
C ILE A 160 28.78 -12.76 -2.46
N LEU A 161 27.78 -13.57 -2.84
CA LEU A 161 26.65 -13.10 -3.64
C LEU A 161 25.52 -12.58 -2.76
N ILE A 162 25.02 -13.42 -1.87
CA ILE A 162 23.91 -13.15 -0.94
C ILE A 162 23.95 -14.17 0.20
N ARG A 163 23.26 -13.91 1.31
CA ARG A 163 23.00 -14.93 2.34
C ARG A 163 22.23 -16.11 1.73
N GLU A 164 22.23 -17.27 2.40
CA GLU A 164 21.38 -18.40 2.01
C GLU A 164 19.91 -17.97 1.83
N PRO A 165 19.32 -18.11 0.63
CA PRO A 165 17.95 -17.70 0.37
C PRO A 165 16.94 -18.45 1.24
N LYS A 166 16.03 -17.69 1.84
CA LYS A 166 14.87 -18.21 2.60
C LYS A 166 13.57 -18.08 1.81
N TYR A 167 13.55 -17.20 0.81
CA TYR A 167 12.37 -16.89 0.01
C TYR A 167 12.71 -16.89 -1.49
N GLU A 168 11.70 -17.13 -2.31
CA GLU A 168 11.76 -17.13 -3.77
C GLU A 168 12.43 -15.88 -4.35
N HIS A 169 12.01 -14.69 -3.93
CA HIS A 169 12.60 -13.43 -4.40
C HIS A 169 14.10 -13.25 -4.05
N GLU A 170 14.62 -13.95 -3.03
CA GLU A 170 16.06 -13.97 -2.75
C GLU A 170 16.81 -14.90 -3.74
N VAL A 171 16.13 -15.93 -4.27
CA VAL A 171 16.63 -16.77 -5.37
C VAL A 171 16.64 -15.98 -6.69
N ASP A 172 15.62 -15.16 -6.96
CA ASP A 172 15.61 -14.25 -8.11
C ASP A 172 16.81 -13.30 -8.08
N ALA A 173 17.06 -12.70 -6.92
CA ALA A 173 18.18 -11.81 -6.71
C ALA A 173 19.53 -12.52 -6.93
N LEU A 174 19.63 -13.79 -6.56
CA LEU A 174 20.81 -14.62 -6.83
C LEU A 174 20.98 -14.87 -8.34
N ILE A 175 19.91 -15.24 -9.05
CA ILE A 175 19.96 -15.47 -10.50
C ILE A 175 20.41 -14.21 -11.23
N TRP A 176 19.87 -13.04 -10.90
CA TRP A 176 20.29 -11.78 -11.53
C TRP A 176 21.73 -11.40 -11.23
N LYS A 177 22.25 -11.70 -10.04
CA LYS A 177 23.69 -11.54 -9.75
C LYS A 177 24.55 -12.43 -10.64
N LEU A 178 24.17 -13.70 -10.79
CA LEU A 178 24.88 -14.67 -11.64
C LEU A 178 24.77 -14.31 -13.13
N GLU A 179 23.62 -13.85 -13.59
CA GLU A 179 23.39 -13.33 -14.95
C GLU A 179 24.28 -12.13 -15.23
N ALA A 180 24.31 -11.13 -14.34
CA ALA A 180 25.13 -9.93 -14.49
C ALA A 180 26.63 -10.25 -14.56
N MET A 181 27.04 -11.36 -13.92
CA MET A 181 28.40 -11.88 -13.96
C MET A 181 28.68 -12.76 -15.19
N ASN A 182 27.65 -13.11 -15.99
CA ASN A 182 27.69 -14.08 -17.09
C ASN A 182 28.22 -15.46 -16.66
N VAL A 183 27.82 -15.93 -15.47
CA VAL A 183 28.30 -17.21 -14.89
C VAL A 183 27.18 -18.25 -14.73
N LEU A 184 25.99 -17.96 -15.26
CA LEU A 184 24.94 -18.97 -15.35
C LEU A 184 25.36 -20.07 -16.34
N PRO A 185 24.94 -21.33 -16.13
CA PRO A 185 25.32 -22.48 -16.97
C PRO A 185 24.54 -22.52 -18.29
N PHE A 186 24.53 -21.41 -19.03
CA PHE A 186 23.94 -21.25 -20.34
C PHE A 186 24.95 -20.56 -21.26
N GLU A 187 25.00 -20.95 -22.54
CA GLU A 187 25.72 -20.19 -23.56
C GLU A 187 25.25 -18.74 -23.60
N THR A 188 23.94 -18.51 -23.47
CA THR A 188 23.38 -17.18 -23.19
C THR A 188 22.19 -17.30 -22.27
N PHE A 189 22.06 -16.40 -21.30
CA PHE A 189 20.85 -16.24 -20.49
C PHE A 189 20.55 -14.76 -20.36
N LYS A 190 19.28 -14.40 -20.57
CA LYS A 190 18.83 -13.02 -20.44
C LYS A 190 17.45 -12.94 -19.83
N SER A 191 17.37 -12.37 -18.64
CA SER A 191 16.12 -11.95 -18.02
C SER A 191 15.51 -10.79 -18.82
N LEU A 192 14.23 -10.93 -19.19
CA LEU A 192 13.46 -9.91 -19.90
C LEU A 192 12.52 -9.15 -18.98
N ALA A 193 11.88 -9.84 -18.03
CA ALA A 193 10.99 -9.23 -17.04
C ALA A 193 10.79 -10.13 -15.83
N TYR A 194 10.67 -9.52 -14.65
CA TYR A 194 10.07 -10.13 -13.46
C TYR A 194 8.57 -9.87 -13.48
N ILE A 195 7.76 -10.93 -13.43
CA ILE A 195 6.29 -10.83 -13.47
C ILE A 195 5.71 -10.98 -12.06
N GLY A 196 6.33 -11.81 -11.22
CA GLY A 196 6.03 -12.00 -9.81
C GLY A 196 4.81 -12.88 -9.54
N GLY A 197 4.95 -13.84 -8.60
CA GLY A 197 4.01 -14.92 -8.30
C GLY A 197 2.57 -14.55 -7.91
N GLY A 198 2.23 -13.26 -7.81
CA GLY A 198 0.85 -12.81 -7.59
C GLY A 198 -0.03 -12.77 -8.85
N LYS A 199 0.56 -12.84 -10.06
CA LYS A 199 -0.17 -12.64 -11.34
C LYS A 199 0.26 -13.57 -12.48
N GLY A 200 1.28 -14.39 -12.27
CA GLY A 200 1.88 -15.21 -13.31
C GLY A 200 3.21 -15.79 -12.86
N PRO A 201 4.00 -16.32 -13.81
CA PRO A 201 5.28 -16.97 -13.51
C PRO A 201 6.33 -16.00 -12.98
N ASP A 202 7.40 -16.51 -12.38
CA ASP A 202 8.42 -15.66 -11.75
C ASP A 202 9.15 -14.77 -12.77
N LEU A 203 9.69 -15.40 -13.81
CA LEU A 203 10.61 -14.75 -14.74
C LEU A 203 10.23 -15.03 -16.20
N LEU A 204 10.33 -14.01 -17.04
CA LEU A 204 10.37 -14.16 -18.48
C LEU A 204 11.82 -14.01 -18.95
N ALA A 205 12.37 -15.02 -19.63
CA ALA A 205 13.76 -15.02 -20.06
C ALA A 205 13.94 -15.54 -21.48
N SER A 206 15.06 -15.20 -22.12
CA SER A 206 15.54 -15.88 -23.32
C SER A 206 16.89 -16.51 -23.02
N PHE A 207 17.08 -17.76 -23.44
CA PHE A 207 18.31 -18.48 -23.16
C PHE A 207 18.67 -19.46 -24.27
N LEU A 208 19.94 -19.82 -24.31
CA LEU A 208 20.51 -20.86 -25.13
C LEU A 208 21.39 -21.70 -24.21
N GLU A 209 21.07 -22.98 -24.06
CA GLU A 209 21.79 -23.90 -23.16
C GLU A 209 23.24 -24.10 -23.62
N GLU A 210 23.42 -24.60 -24.85
CA GLU A 210 24.73 -24.90 -25.43
C GLU A 210 24.82 -24.46 -26.89
N LYS A 211 26.05 -24.44 -27.42
CA LYS A 211 26.30 -24.17 -28.84
C LYS A 211 25.69 -25.28 -29.70
N GLY A 212 24.55 -24.97 -30.33
CA GLY A 212 23.82 -25.88 -31.21
C GLY A 212 22.43 -26.27 -30.69
N SER A 213 22.10 -25.90 -29.45
CA SER A 213 20.74 -26.04 -28.92
C SER A 213 19.76 -25.08 -29.62
N GLU A 214 18.47 -25.35 -29.54
CA GLU A 214 17.44 -24.44 -30.02
C GLU A 214 17.31 -23.24 -29.08
N PRO A 215 17.40 -21.98 -29.57
CA PRO A 215 17.25 -20.81 -28.72
C PRO A 215 15.83 -20.69 -28.15
N GLN A 216 15.72 -20.65 -26.83
CA GLN A 216 14.48 -20.42 -26.12
C GLN A 216 14.24 -18.91 -26.00
N ARG A 217 13.09 -18.43 -26.48
CA ARG A 217 12.78 -16.98 -26.57
C ARG A 217 11.55 -16.65 -25.77
N ALA A 218 11.66 -15.64 -24.90
CA ALA A 218 10.58 -15.19 -24.04
C ALA A 218 9.87 -16.35 -23.33
N THR A 219 10.67 -17.29 -22.83
CA THR A 219 10.21 -18.45 -22.09
C THR A 219 9.89 -18.05 -20.67
N VAL A 220 8.78 -18.58 -20.20
CA VAL A 220 8.32 -18.49 -18.82
C VAL A 220 9.15 -19.45 -17.96
N ILE A 221 9.74 -18.93 -16.88
CA ILE A 221 10.51 -19.68 -15.89
C ILE A 221 9.83 -19.54 -14.54
N GLU A 222 9.44 -20.68 -13.98
CA GLU A 222 9.02 -20.84 -12.58
C GLU A 222 10.23 -21.33 -11.79
N ILE A 223 10.72 -20.51 -10.87
CA ILE A 223 11.98 -20.75 -10.18
C ILE A 223 11.82 -21.88 -9.17
N GLU A 224 10.68 -21.96 -8.48
CA GLU A 224 10.39 -23.05 -7.53
C GLU A 224 10.39 -24.44 -8.19
N LEU A 225 9.85 -24.56 -9.41
CA LEU A 225 9.75 -25.83 -10.13
C LEU A 225 11.09 -26.27 -10.74
N ASN A 226 11.92 -25.32 -11.16
CA ASN A 226 13.17 -25.60 -11.86
C ASN A 226 14.38 -25.73 -10.90
N PHE A 227 14.36 -25.06 -9.73
CA PHE A 227 15.44 -25.18 -8.73
C PHE A 227 15.31 -26.36 -7.78
N TYR A 228 14.15 -27.04 -7.72
CA TYR A 228 14.06 -28.34 -7.05
C TYR A 228 15.01 -29.37 -7.67
N ASN A 229 15.39 -29.20 -8.95
CA ASN A 229 16.37 -30.03 -9.63
C ASN A 229 17.84 -29.76 -9.26
N TYR A 230 18.15 -28.66 -8.55
CA TYR A 230 19.52 -28.38 -8.12
C TYR A 230 19.98 -29.31 -6.98
N LYS A 231 19.04 -29.77 -6.13
CA LYS A 231 19.32 -30.80 -5.10
C LYS A 231 19.57 -32.19 -5.69
N SER A 232 18.95 -32.54 -6.82
CA SER A 232 19.07 -33.86 -7.46
C SER A 232 20.31 -34.01 -8.36
N HIS A 233 20.93 -32.91 -8.83
CA HIS A 233 22.14 -32.95 -9.66
C HIS A 233 23.47 -32.85 -8.89
N GLY A 234 23.46 -32.98 -7.56
CA GLY A 234 24.69 -33.15 -6.77
C GLY A 234 25.53 -31.88 -6.59
N HIS A 235 25.06 -30.73 -7.06
CA HIS A 235 25.66 -29.44 -6.73
C HIS A 235 25.25 -29.05 -5.31
N LYS A 236 26.06 -29.46 -4.34
CA LYS A 236 26.05 -28.80 -3.03
C LYS A 236 26.71 -27.43 -3.23
N PRO A 237 26.02 -26.30 -2.98
CA PRO A 237 26.74 -25.07 -2.65
C PRO A 237 27.65 -25.46 -1.48
N ALA A 238 28.96 -25.55 -1.73
CA ALA A 238 29.88 -26.03 -0.73
C ALA A 238 29.80 -25.07 0.47
N GLN A 239 29.37 -25.61 1.60
CA GLN A 239 29.43 -24.92 2.89
C GLN A 239 30.91 -24.72 3.21
N TYR A 240 31.34 -23.46 3.27
CA TYR A 240 32.63 -23.12 3.85
C TYR A 240 32.41 -22.86 5.36
N PRO A 241 33.26 -23.41 6.25
CA PRO A 241 33.21 -23.15 7.69
C PRO A 241 33.59 -21.71 8.06
#